data_AF-A0A0F9V342-F1
#
_entry.id   AF-A0A0F9V342-F1
#
_cell.length_a   1.000
_cell.length_b   1.000
_cell.length_c   1.000
_cell.angle_alpha   90.00
_cell.angle_beta   90.00
_cell.angle_gamma   90.00
#
_symmetry.space_group_name_H-M   'P 1'
#
loop_
_entity.id
_entity.type
_entity.pdbx_description
1 polymer ?
#
loop_
_entity_poly.entity_id
_entity_poly.type
_entity_poly.pdbx_seq_one_letter_code
_entity_poly.pdbx_strand_id
1 'polypeptide(L)'
;MPVLRVPSVVLLTLVVLAFLFILPADAQGPQNISVVLIIDSSGSMARTDPSNLRFTAARQLVDLLEDGDEISVVLFADDSTVLVSLTKVTDAASKEAIKAGLTSVAPRGNTNMLAGLEAGLAELSEAISAASMDQQLDKVHQLGEQYQQSEAELKHLWEQWAEITEKLEG
;
A
#
# COMPACT_ATOMS: atom_id res chain seq x y z
N MET A 1 -35.43 -29.81 39.10
CA MET A 1 -34.48 -29.67 37.98
C MET A 1 -34.95 -28.52 37.11
N PRO A 2 -34.16 -27.45 36.89
CA PRO A 2 -34.64 -26.31 36.11
C PRO A 2 -34.67 -26.71 34.63
N VAL A 3 -35.85 -26.63 34.03
CA VAL A 3 -36.08 -26.95 32.62
C VAL A 3 -35.57 -25.76 31.81
N LEU A 4 -34.35 -25.89 31.28
CA LEU A 4 -33.79 -24.90 30.38
C LEU A 4 -34.69 -24.84 29.14
N ARG A 5 -35.44 -23.74 29.00
CA ARG A 5 -36.38 -23.56 27.89
C ARG A 5 -35.58 -23.46 26.59
N VAL A 6 -35.78 -24.43 25.71
CA VAL A 6 -35.19 -24.54 24.35
C VAL A 6 -35.08 -23.20 23.58
N PRO A 7 -36.05 -22.25 23.61
CA PRO A 7 -35.87 -20.96 22.93
C PRO A 7 -34.67 -20.14 23.41
N SER A 8 -34.26 -20.26 24.67
CA SER A 8 -33.13 -19.51 25.23
C SER A 8 -31.77 -20.01 24.74
N VAL A 9 -31.64 -21.31 24.45
CA VAL A 9 -30.39 -21.90 23.93
C VAL A 9 -30.22 -21.54 22.44
N VAL A 10 -31.30 -21.54 21.67
CA VAL A 10 -31.30 -21.14 20.25
C VAL A 10 -30.96 -19.67 20.09
N LEU A 11 -31.52 -18.80 20.93
CA LEU A 11 -31.21 -17.37 20.91
C LEU A 11 -29.73 -17.11 21.28
N LEU A 12 -29.23 -17.80 22.31
CA LEU A 12 -27.83 -17.66 22.74
C LEU A 12 -26.84 -18.17 21.68
N THR A 13 -27.17 -19.28 20.99
CA THR A 13 -26.35 -19.79 19.87
C THR A 13 -26.39 -18.85 18.66
N LEU A 14 -27.52 -18.23 18.34
CA LEU A 14 -27.61 -17.22 17.28
C LEU A 14 -26.83 -15.93 17.62
N VAL A 15 -26.84 -15.50 18.89
CA VAL A 15 -26.06 -14.33 19.34
C VAL A 15 -24.55 -14.61 19.29
N VAL A 16 -24.11 -15.80 19.73
CA VAL A 16 -22.69 -16.21 19.63
C VAL A 16 -22.25 -16.37 18.18
N LEU A 17 -23.10 -16.93 17.30
CA LEU A 17 -22.83 -17.00 15.86
C LEU A 17 -22.75 -15.60 15.23
N ALA A 18 -23.64 -14.68 15.58
CA ALA A 18 -23.59 -13.30 15.10
C ALA A 18 -22.31 -12.58 15.59
N PHE A 19 -21.88 -12.80 16.84
CA PHE A 19 -20.62 -12.26 17.35
C PHE A 19 -19.39 -12.90 16.70
N LEU A 20 -19.44 -14.19 16.33
CA LEU A 20 -18.35 -14.86 15.60
C LEU A 20 -18.17 -14.35 14.16
N PHE A 21 -19.21 -13.73 13.59
CA PHE A 21 -19.18 -13.11 12.25
C PHE A 21 -18.74 -11.64 12.27
N ILE A 22 -18.62 -11.00 13.44
CA ILE A 22 -18.06 -9.64 13.56
C ILE A 22 -16.57 -9.78 13.91
N LEU A 23 -15.80 -10.32 12.96
CA LEU A 23 -14.38 -9.97 12.94
C LEU A 23 -14.32 -8.51 12.48
N PRO A 24 -13.58 -7.61 13.15
CA PRO A 24 -13.16 -6.41 12.47
C PRO A 24 -12.39 -6.91 11.25
N ALA A 25 -12.97 -6.75 10.07
CA ALA A 25 -12.16 -6.67 8.88
C ALA A 25 -11.19 -5.54 9.21
N ASP A 26 -9.91 -5.85 9.32
CA ASP A 26 -8.87 -4.85 9.28
C ASP A 26 -9.14 -4.09 7.97
N ALA A 27 -9.89 -3.00 8.07
CA ALA A 27 -10.07 -2.05 7.00
C ALA A 27 -8.75 -1.29 6.96
N GLN A 28 -7.71 -2.00 6.51
CA GLN A 28 -6.54 -1.41 5.92
C GLN A 28 -7.13 -0.39 4.94
N GLY A 29 -6.83 0.90 5.16
CA GLY A 29 -7.26 1.98 4.26
C GLY A 29 -6.88 1.66 2.82
N PRO A 30 -7.33 2.46 1.83
CA PRO A 30 -6.96 2.23 0.44
C PRO A 30 -5.45 1.96 0.34
N GLN A 31 -5.10 0.71 0.01
CA GLN A 31 -3.71 0.32 -0.10
C GLN A 31 -3.26 0.83 -1.45
N ASN A 32 -2.62 2.00 -1.43
CA ASN A 32 -1.96 2.51 -2.60
C ASN A 32 -0.96 1.49 -3.13
N ILE A 33 -0.91 1.35 -4.44
CA ILE A 33 -0.05 0.38 -5.11
C ILE A 33 1.11 1.08 -5.81
N SER A 34 2.28 0.44 -5.80
CA SER A 34 3.41 0.85 -6.64
C SER A 34 3.56 -0.14 -7.79
N VAL A 35 3.45 0.36 -9.03
CA VAL A 35 3.45 -0.44 -10.26
C VAL A 35 4.67 -0.09 -11.10
N VAL A 36 5.44 -1.11 -11.52
CA VAL A 36 6.50 -0.92 -12.52
C VAL A 36 6.10 -1.61 -13.81
N LEU A 37 5.83 -0.82 -14.85
CA LEU A 37 5.45 -1.33 -16.16
C LEU A 37 6.70 -1.48 -17.04
N ILE A 38 7.04 -2.74 -17.37
CA ILE A 38 8.18 -3.07 -18.23
C ILE A 38 7.67 -3.41 -19.64
N ILE A 39 8.07 -2.63 -20.63
CA ILE A 39 7.54 -2.65 -22.00
C ILE A 39 8.62 -3.13 -22.98
N ASP A 40 8.30 -4.17 -23.76
CA ASP A 40 9.17 -4.62 -24.86
C ASP A 40 9.15 -3.59 -26.01
N SER A 41 10.34 -3.20 -26.45
CA SER A 41 10.57 -2.34 -27.61
C SER A 41 11.58 -2.95 -28.59
N SER A 42 11.74 -4.27 -28.55
CA SER A 42 12.51 -5.05 -29.51
C SER A 42 12.04 -4.81 -30.95
N GLY A 43 12.93 -5.02 -31.92
CA GLY A 43 12.63 -4.78 -33.34
C GLY A 43 11.44 -5.60 -33.88
N SER A 44 11.08 -6.71 -33.24
CA SER A 44 9.90 -7.51 -33.59
C SER A 44 8.58 -6.72 -33.47
N MET A 45 8.54 -5.76 -32.54
CA MET A 45 7.39 -4.88 -32.27
C MET A 45 7.04 -3.98 -33.45
N ALA A 46 7.96 -3.75 -34.39
CA ALA A 46 7.64 -3.05 -35.64
C ALA A 46 6.55 -3.77 -36.46
N ARG A 47 6.42 -5.10 -36.31
CA ARG A 47 5.40 -5.91 -37.01
C ARG A 47 4.22 -6.26 -36.12
N THR A 48 4.46 -6.56 -34.84
CA THR A 48 3.42 -7.02 -33.92
C THR A 48 2.64 -5.88 -33.26
N ASP A 49 3.25 -4.70 -33.17
CA ASP A 49 2.64 -3.46 -32.66
C ASP A 49 3.02 -2.24 -33.52
N PRO A 50 2.62 -2.23 -34.80
CA PRO A 50 3.02 -1.19 -35.76
C PRO A 50 2.45 0.19 -35.39
N SER A 51 1.35 0.22 -34.65
CA SER A 51 0.69 1.46 -34.19
C SER A 51 1.18 1.91 -32.81
N ASN A 52 2.18 1.25 -32.22
CA ASN A 52 2.74 1.58 -30.91
C ASN A 52 1.68 1.60 -29.79
N LEU A 53 0.69 0.69 -29.86
CA LEU A 53 -0.38 0.53 -28.89
C LEU A 53 0.13 0.25 -27.48
N ARG A 54 1.35 -0.28 -27.33
CA ARG A 54 1.99 -0.43 -26.01
C ARG A 54 2.05 0.88 -25.20
N PHE A 55 2.26 2.03 -25.86
CA PHE A 55 2.25 3.33 -25.19
C PHE A 55 0.82 3.82 -24.92
N THR A 56 -0.13 3.50 -25.78
CA THR A 56 -1.56 3.77 -25.53
C THR A 56 -2.05 3.00 -24.32
N ALA A 57 -1.73 1.71 -24.22
CA ALA A 57 -2.04 0.87 -23.08
C ALA A 57 -1.37 1.37 -21.80
N ALA A 58 -0.10 1.80 -21.88
CA ALA A 58 0.58 2.41 -20.74
C ALA A 58 -0.13 3.69 -20.25
N ARG A 59 -0.56 4.57 -21.16
CA ARG A 59 -1.35 5.77 -20.79
C ARG A 59 -2.71 5.40 -20.17
N GLN A 60 -3.38 4.38 -20.69
CA GLN A 60 -4.63 3.88 -20.13
C GLN A 60 -4.43 3.31 -18.72
N LEU A 61 -3.32 2.61 -18.46
CA LEU A 61 -2.98 2.17 -17.11
C LEU A 61 -2.84 3.36 -16.16
N VAL A 62 -2.18 4.44 -16.57
CA VAL A 62 -2.06 5.67 -15.77
C VAL A 62 -3.43 6.27 -15.46
N ASP A 63 -4.37 6.21 -16.40
CA ASP A 63 -5.73 6.71 -16.17
C ASP A 63 -6.47 5.93 -15.05
N LEU A 64 -6.17 4.63 -14.91
CA LEU A 64 -6.77 3.75 -13.89
C LEU A 64 -6.20 3.92 -12.47
N LEU A 65 -5.01 4.50 -12.33
CA LEU A 65 -4.38 4.69 -11.02
C LEU A 65 -5.19 5.65 -10.15
N GLU A 66 -5.20 5.44 -8.84
CA GLU A 66 -5.85 6.33 -7.88
C GLU A 66 -4.84 7.30 -7.24
N ASP A 67 -5.35 8.31 -6.54
CA ASP A 67 -4.48 9.24 -5.81
C ASP A 67 -3.74 8.47 -4.71
N GLY A 68 -2.42 8.62 -4.71
CA GLY A 68 -1.50 7.93 -3.82
C GLY A 68 -0.80 6.73 -4.45
N ASP A 69 -1.31 6.18 -5.57
CA ASP A 69 -0.62 5.13 -6.31
C ASP A 69 0.66 5.64 -6.96
N GLU A 70 1.59 4.74 -7.24
CA GLU A 70 2.86 5.06 -7.85
C GLU A 70 3.07 4.24 -9.13
N ILE A 71 3.70 4.87 -10.13
CA ILE A 71 4.05 4.18 -11.37
C ILE A 71 5.45 4.53 -11.85
N SER A 72 6.19 3.51 -12.28
CA SER A 72 7.41 3.62 -13.08
C SER A 72 7.18 2.92 -14.42
N VAL A 73 7.79 3.43 -15.49
CA VAL A 73 7.72 2.81 -16.82
C VAL A 73 9.11 2.62 -17.40
N VAL A 74 9.45 1.36 -17.65
CA VAL A 74 10.73 0.93 -18.21
C VAL A 74 10.50 0.37 -19.61
N LEU A 75 11.29 0.82 -20.56
CA LEU A 75 11.36 0.28 -21.91
C LEU A 75 12.59 -0.62 -22.02
N PHE A 76 12.48 -1.79 -22.66
CA PHE A 76 13.63 -2.66 -22.90
C PHE A 76 13.73 -3.13 -24.35
N ALA A 77 14.96 -3.32 -24.81
CA ALA A 77 15.31 -3.94 -26.09
C ALA A 77 16.65 -4.68 -25.90
N ASP A 78 17.75 -4.23 -26.52
CA ASP A 78 19.10 -4.72 -26.19
C ASP A 78 19.51 -4.29 -24.76
N ASP A 79 19.17 -3.05 -24.41
CA ASP A 79 19.34 -2.41 -23.10
C ASP A 79 17.97 -1.94 -22.57
N SER A 80 17.94 -1.44 -21.33
CA SER A 80 16.75 -0.83 -20.73
C SER A 80 16.87 0.69 -20.59
N THR A 81 15.73 1.37 -20.54
CA THR A 81 15.62 2.82 -20.35
C THR A 81 14.38 3.12 -19.53
N VAL A 82 14.55 3.87 -18.44
CA VAL A 82 13.43 4.36 -17.63
C VAL A 82 12.84 5.58 -18.34
N LEU A 83 11.58 5.48 -18.78
CA LEU A 83 10.85 6.59 -19.43
C LEU A 83 10.19 7.50 -18.38
N VAL A 84 9.71 6.88 -17.30
CA VAL A 84 9.14 7.56 -16.13
C VAL A 84 9.70 6.85 -14.92
N SER A 85 10.49 7.56 -14.11
CA SER A 85 10.91 7.04 -12.80
C SER A 85 9.72 6.90 -11.87
N LEU A 86 9.82 6.06 -10.84
CA LEU A 86 8.75 5.81 -9.89
C LEU A 86 8.14 7.13 -9.37
N THR A 87 6.92 7.42 -9.82
CA THR A 87 6.24 8.69 -9.59
C THR A 87 4.88 8.45 -8.96
N LYS A 88 4.62 9.16 -7.87
CA LYS A 88 3.33 9.16 -7.18
C LYS A 88 2.29 9.99 -7.94
N VAL A 89 1.10 9.42 -8.11
CA VAL A 89 -0.10 10.10 -8.60
C VAL A 89 -0.68 10.91 -7.45
N THR A 90 -0.76 12.22 -7.61
CA THR A 90 -1.29 13.14 -6.59
C THR A 90 -2.60 13.78 -7.00
N ASP A 91 -2.84 13.90 -8.31
CA ASP A 91 -4.02 14.51 -8.91
C ASP A 91 -4.07 14.24 -10.44
N ALA A 92 -5.09 14.76 -11.12
CA ALA A 92 -5.20 14.66 -12.57
C ALA A 92 -4.04 15.30 -13.34
N ALA A 93 -3.42 16.38 -12.83
CA ALA A 93 -2.29 17.03 -13.50
C ALA A 93 -1.03 16.15 -13.44
N SER A 94 -0.81 15.45 -12.32
CA SER A 94 0.26 14.46 -12.18
C SER A 94 0.09 13.30 -13.15
N LYS A 95 -1.15 12.82 -13.37
CA LYS A 95 -1.44 11.81 -14.39
C LYS A 95 -1.08 12.30 -15.79
N GLU A 96 -1.44 13.53 -16.15
CA GLU A 96 -1.06 14.11 -17.44
C GLU A 96 0.46 14.26 -17.59
N ALA A 97 1.17 14.65 -16.53
CA ALA A 97 2.63 14.73 -16.53
C ALA A 97 3.30 13.35 -16.75
N ILE A 98 2.82 12.32 -16.04
CA ILE A 98 3.26 10.94 -16.22
C ILE A 98 3.00 10.48 -17.66
N LYS A 99 1.78 10.72 -18.19
CA LYS A 99 1.43 10.38 -19.57
C LYS A 99 2.28 11.13 -20.60
N ALA A 100 2.68 12.36 -20.33
CA ALA A 100 3.59 13.12 -21.20
C ALA A 100 5.01 12.53 -21.21
N GLY A 101 5.47 11.96 -20.09
CA GLY A 101 6.74 11.24 -20.00
C GLY A 101 6.80 9.96 -20.85
N LEU A 102 5.64 9.36 -21.16
CA LEU A 102 5.50 8.20 -22.04
C LEU A 102 5.69 8.54 -23.53
N THR A 103 6.87 9.07 -23.87
CA THR A 103 7.25 9.38 -25.24
C THR A 103 7.36 8.10 -26.05
N SER A 104 6.66 8.02 -27.20
CA SER A 104 6.74 6.85 -28.05
C SER A 104 8.14 6.71 -28.67
N VAL A 105 8.72 5.53 -28.49
CA VAL A 105 10.03 5.17 -29.04
C VAL A 105 9.84 4.11 -30.12
N ALA A 106 10.55 4.29 -31.24
CA ALA A 106 10.54 3.33 -32.33
C ALA A 106 11.17 2.01 -31.88
N PRO A 107 10.54 0.86 -32.21
CA PRO A 107 11.07 -0.44 -31.83
C PRO A 107 12.36 -0.75 -32.59
N ARG A 108 13.37 -1.26 -31.87
CA ARG A 108 14.70 -1.58 -32.40
C ARG A 108 15.40 -2.60 -31.51
N GLY A 109 16.43 -3.26 -32.02
CA GLY A 109 17.26 -4.16 -31.21
C GLY A 109 16.62 -5.53 -30.95
N ASN A 110 17.23 -6.30 -30.06
CA ASN A 110 16.77 -7.63 -29.64
C ASN A 110 15.88 -7.55 -28.39
N THR A 111 15.55 -8.72 -27.83
CA THR A 111 14.70 -8.88 -26.64
C THR A 111 15.55 -9.31 -25.45
N ASN A 112 16.12 -8.35 -24.72
CA ASN A 112 16.84 -8.57 -23.47
C ASN A 112 15.92 -8.34 -22.27
N MET A 113 15.09 -9.35 -21.96
CA MET A 113 14.17 -9.28 -20.83
C MET A 113 14.88 -9.10 -19.48
N LEU A 114 16.10 -9.61 -19.33
CA LEU A 114 16.87 -9.49 -18.09
C LEU A 114 17.16 -8.02 -17.79
N ALA A 115 17.66 -7.26 -18.77
CA ALA A 115 17.92 -5.83 -18.60
C ALA A 115 16.65 -5.03 -18.23
N GLY A 116 15.50 -5.41 -18.81
CA GLY A 116 14.21 -4.82 -18.44
C GLY A 116 13.79 -5.13 -17.00
N LEU A 117 13.96 -6.39 -16.58
CA LEU A 117 13.63 -6.82 -15.22
C LEU A 117 14.56 -6.20 -14.17
N GLU A 118 15.86 -6.14 -14.43
CA GLU A 118 16.83 -5.52 -13.52
C GLU A 118 16.54 -4.04 -13.28
N ALA A 119 16.28 -3.28 -14.36
CA ALA A 119 15.89 -1.88 -14.24
C ALA A 119 14.54 -1.71 -13.52
N GLY A 120 13.56 -2.56 -13.84
CA GLY A 120 12.27 -2.48 -13.16
C GLY A 120 12.34 -2.84 -11.67
N LEU A 121 13.18 -3.79 -11.29
CA LEU A 121 13.40 -4.16 -9.89
C LEU A 121 14.12 -3.06 -9.12
N ALA A 122 15.05 -2.34 -9.77
CA ALA A 122 15.71 -1.18 -9.19
C ALA A 122 14.68 -0.09 -8.84
N GLU A 123 13.78 0.26 -9.78
CA GLU A 123 12.70 1.23 -9.56
C GLU A 123 11.75 0.78 -8.42
N LEU A 124 11.37 -0.50 -8.39
CA LEU A 124 10.50 -1.03 -7.33
C LEU A 124 11.17 -1.02 -5.95
N SER A 125 12.49 -1.22 -5.89
CA SER A 125 13.23 -1.23 -4.63
C SER A 125 13.19 0.12 -3.89
N GLU A 126 13.09 1.22 -4.64
CA GLU A 126 12.90 2.57 -4.09
C GLU A 126 11.53 2.68 -3.41
N ALA A 127 10.47 2.16 -4.03
CA ALA A 127 9.11 2.12 -3.48
C ALA A 127 9.07 1.37 -2.14
N ILE A 128 9.63 0.16 -2.12
CA ILE A 128 9.65 -0.71 -0.93
C ILE A 128 10.41 -0.03 0.21
N SER A 129 11.52 0.63 -0.10
CA SER A 129 12.33 1.32 0.91
C SER A 129 11.54 2.48 1.54
N ALA A 130 10.84 3.29 0.74
CA ALA A 130 9.99 4.37 1.25
C ALA A 130 8.84 3.84 2.11
N ALA A 131 8.09 2.84 1.63
CA ALA A 131 6.99 2.23 2.39
C ALA A 131 7.45 1.62 3.72
N SER A 132 8.62 0.97 3.73
CA SER A 132 9.18 0.39 4.96
C SER A 132 9.58 1.45 5.99
N MET A 133 9.94 2.66 5.55
CA MET A 133 10.27 3.79 6.42
C MET A 133 9.01 4.35 7.08
N ASP A 134 7.95 4.56 6.30
CA ASP A 134 6.67 5.07 6.81
C ASP A 134 6.09 4.12 7.86
N GLN A 135 6.10 2.81 7.59
CA GLN A 135 5.66 1.80 8.56
C GLN A 135 6.49 1.82 9.86
N GLN A 136 7.80 2.09 9.76
CA GLN A 136 8.66 2.23 10.94
C GLN A 136 8.31 3.50 11.74
N LEU A 137 8.00 4.61 11.08
CA LEU A 137 7.60 5.86 11.73
C LEU A 137 6.26 5.73 12.46
N ASP A 138 5.27 5.11 11.83
CA ASP A 138 3.96 4.84 12.45
C ASP A 138 4.12 3.99 13.72
N LYS A 139 4.97 2.98 13.66
CA LYS A 139 5.30 2.15 14.83
C LYS A 139 5.95 2.95 15.95
N VAL A 140 6.85 3.89 15.63
CA VAL A 140 7.47 4.78 16.62
C VAL A 140 6.42 5.69 17.27
N HIS A 141 5.51 6.25 16.49
CA HIS A 141 4.42 7.08 16.99
C HIS A 141 3.51 6.31 17.95
N GLN A 142 3.08 5.11 17.55
CA GLN A 142 2.24 4.24 18.38
C GLN A 142 2.91 3.89 19.73
N LEU A 143 4.21 3.59 19.71
CA LEU A 143 4.96 3.32 20.93
C LEU A 143 5.06 4.55 21.84
N GLY A 144 5.20 5.75 21.25
CA GLY A 144 5.18 7.01 21.99
C GLY A 144 3.85 7.25 22.71
N GLU A 145 2.74 7.04 22.01
CA GLU A 145 1.39 7.16 22.59
C GLU A 145 1.17 6.13 23.71
N GLN A 146 1.59 4.88 23.49
CA GLN A 146 1.51 3.83 24.51
C GLN A 146 2.32 4.19 25.76
N TYR A 147 3.53 4.74 25.59
CA TYR A 147 4.34 5.18 26.72
C TYR A 147 3.64 6.31 27.50
N GLN A 148 3.09 7.31 26.81
CA GLN A 148 2.36 8.39 27.46
C GLN A 148 1.11 7.90 28.23
N GLN A 149 0.38 6.94 27.68
CA GLN A 149 -0.75 6.31 28.37
C GLN A 149 -0.28 5.59 29.64
N SER A 150 0.81 4.82 29.55
CA SER A 150 1.37 4.15 30.72
C SER A 150 1.82 5.13 31.81
N GLU A 151 2.42 6.27 31.46
CA GLU A 151 2.79 7.33 32.41
C GLU A 151 1.57 7.98 33.06
N ALA A 152 0.50 8.21 32.30
CA ALA A 152 -0.75 8.75 32.83
C ALA A 152 -1.42 7.78 33.82
N GLU A 153 -1.45 6.48 33.49
CA GLU A 153 -1.92 5.43 34.39
C GLU A 153 -1.09 5.37 35.67
N LEU A 154 0.24 5.42 35.56
CA LEU A 154 1.13 5.42 36.72
C LEU A 154 0.89 6.63 37.63
N LYS A 155 0.73 7.82 37.07
CA LYS A 155 0.38 9.02 37.85
C LYS A 155 -0.95 8.87 38.56
N HIS A 156 -1.96 8.34 37.88
CA HIS A 156 -3.26 8.11 38.50
C HIS A 156 -3.19 7.10 39.66
N LEU A 157 -2.44 6.01 39.49
CA LEU A 157 -2.19 5.05 40.57
C LEU A 157 -1.45 5.68 41.74
N TRP A 158 -0.50 6.57 41.47
CA TRP A 158 0.19 7.32 42.52
C TRP A 158 -0.74 8.25 43.30
N GLU A 159 -1.64 8.96 42.63
CA GLU A 159 -2.65 9.81 43.28
C GLU A 159 -3.59 8.99 44.17
N GLN A 160 -4.08 7.85 43.68
CA GLN A 160 -4.89 6.92 44.48
C GLN A 160 -4.16 6.43 45.72
N TRP A 161 -2.87 6.08 45.58
CA TRP A 161 -2.05 5.67 46.71
C TRP A 161 -1.90 6.79 47.75
N ALA A 162 -1.67 8.03 47.31
CA ALA A 162 -1.57 9.19 48.18
C ALA A 162 -2.87 9.43 48.98
N GLU A 163 -4.04 9.33 48.35
CA GLU A 163 -5.34 9.45 49.02
C GLU A 163 -5.56 8.35 50.07
N ILE A 164 -5.13 7.12 49.80
CA ILE A 164 -5.24 6.00 50.75
C ILE A 164 -4.37 6.27 51.98
N THR A 165 -3.13 6.75 51.78
CA THR A 165 -2.23 7.06 52.89
C THR A 165 -2.77 8.19 53.77
N GLU A 166 -3.34 9.25 53.18
CA GLU A 166 -3.93 10.36 53.93
C GLU A 166 -5.13 9.89 54.79
N LYS A 167 -5.96 8.98 54.27
CA LYS A 167 -7.08 8.38 55.03
C LYS A 167 -6.65 7.49 56.19
N LEU A 168 -5.43 6.98 56.20
CA LEU A 168 -4.92 6.09 57.25
C LEU A 168 -4.20 6.85 58.37
N GLU A 169 -3.71 8.06 58.09
CA GLU A 169 -2.96 8.89 59.05
C GLU A 169 -3.81 9.99 59.73
N GLY A 170 -5.01 10.28 59.24
CA GLY A 170 -5.99 11.22 59.83
C GLY A 170 -7.03 10.56 60.73
#